data_AF-A0A821V289-F1
#
_entry.id   AF-A0A821V289-F1
#
_cell.length_a   1.000
_cell.length_b   1.000
_cell.length_c   1.000
_cell.angle_alpha   90.00
_cell.angle_beta   90.00
_cell.angle_gamma   90.00
#
_symmetry.space_group_name_H-M   'P 1'
#
loop_
_entity.id
_entity.type
_entity.pdbx_description
1 polymer ?
#
loop_
_entity_poly.entity_id
_entity_poly.type
_entity_poly.pdbx_seq_one_letter_code
_entity_poly.pdbx_strand_id
1 'polypeptide(L)'
;GTLTSQITYSTDPGTSPCSVAVGDFNNDNQLDIVVITNDDGSVVIYLGYGNGTFARPTFFDTGSGAQLVFVAVGNLNNDNYLDIAVAAAF
;
A
#
# COMPACT_ATOMS: atom_id res chain seq x y z
N GLY A 1 10.81 19.36 -3.30
CA GLY A 1 10.50 18.34 -4.31
C GLY A 1 10.23 19.01 -5.63
N THR A 2 10.79 18.49 -6.72
CA THR A 2 10.44 18.93 -8.07
C THR A 2 9.22 18.13 -8.52
N LEU A 3 8.12 18.80 -8.86
CA LEU A 3 6.96 18.14 -9.45
C LEU A 3 7.34 17.74 -10.88
N THR A 4 7.68 16.47 -11.08
CA THR A 4 7.91 15.88 -12.40
C THR A 4 6.58 15.52 -13.06
N SER A 5 6.64 15.00 -14.29
CA SER A 5 5.47 14.32 -14.87
C SER A 5 4.95 13.25 -13.89
N GLN A 6 3.63 13.15 -13.79
CA GLN A 6 2.98 12.07 -13.05
C GLN A 6 3.38 10.73 -13.67
N ILE A 7 3.68 9.75 -12.80
CA ILE A 7 3.80 8.34 -13.16
C ILE A 7 2.59 7.63 -12.56
N THR A 8 1.93 6.79 -13.35
CA THR A 8 0.78 6.00 -12.89
C THR A 8 1.23 4.59 -12.55
N TYR A 9 0.85 4.11 -11.37
CA TYR A 9 1.04 2.75 -10.91
C TYR A 9 -0.33 2.07 -10.77
N SER A 10 -0.46 0.87 -11.35
CA SER A 10 -1.73 0.15 -11.46
C SER A 10 -1.88 -0.88 -10.35
N THR A 11 -3.01 -0.85 -9.65
CA THR A 11 -3.44 -1.87 -8.67
C THR A 11 -4.23 -3.00 -9.33
N ASP A 12 -3.86 -3.41 -10.55
CA ASP A 12 -4.63 -4.26 -11.47
C ASP A 12 -5.96 -3.69 -12.02
N PRO A 13 -6.39 -4.10 -13.24
CA PRO A 13 -7.64 -3.64 -13.84
C PRO A 13 -8.88 -4.09 -13.05
N GLY A 14 -9.84 -3.19 -12.92
CA GLY A 14 -11.11 -3.49 -12.25
C GLY A 14 -11.05 -3.43 -10.72
N THR A 15 -9.95 -2.96 -10.15
CA THR A 15 -9.87 -2.62 -8.73
C THR A 15 -10.25 -1.16 -8.48
N SER A 16 -10.70 -0.88 -7.25
CA SER A 16 -11.09 0.46 -6.80
C SER A 16 -10.21 0.89 -5.64
N PRO A 17 -8.99 1.41 -5.88
CA PRO A 17 -8.10 1.88 -4.81
C PRO A 17 -8.76 3.03 -4.03
N CYS A 18 -8.85 2.91 -2.70
CA CYS A 18 -9.64 3.82 -1.86
C CYS A 18 -8.84 4.50 -0.73
N SER A 19 -7.69 3.96 -0.34
CA SER A 19 -6.84 4.54 0.70
C SER A 19 -5.38 4.18 0.47
N VAL A 20 -4.47 5.01 0.98
CA VAL A 20 -3.02 4.89 0.79
C VAL A 20 -2.28 5.29 2.06
N ALA A 21 -1.18 4.60 2.35
CA ALA A 21 -0.21 5.01 3.37
C ALA A 21 1.22 4.87 2.84
N VAL A 22 2.15 5.59 3.47
CA VAL A 22 3.56 5.68 3.09
C VAL A 22 4.41 5.33 4.30
N GLY A 23 5.46 4.55 4.10
CA GLY A 23 6.39 4.13 5.14
C GLY A 23 7.56 3.35 4.54
N ASP A 24 8.61 3.12 5.32
CA ASP A 24 9.66 2.14 4.96
C ASP A 24 9.21 0.78 5.52
N PHE A 25 8.63 -0.07 4.67
CA PHE A 25 8.04 -1.34 5.10
C PHE A 25 9.07 -2.49 5.08
N ASN A 26 10.18 -2.33 4.35
CA ASN A 26 11.22 -3.35 4.21
C ASN A 26 12.56 -2.98 4.88
N ASN A 27 12.63 -1.83 5.57
CA ASN A 27 13.80 -1.30 6.27
C ASN A 27 15.01 -1.06 5.35
N ASP A 28 14.78 -0.61 4.12
CA ASP A 28 15.84 -0.28 3.15
C ASP A 28 16.19 1.22 3.10
N ASN A 29 15.58 2.04 3.97
CA ASN A 29 15.66 3.49 4.04
C ASN A 29 15.06 4.24 2.84
N GLN A 30 14.20 3.58 2.06
CA GLN A 30 13.43 4.23 0.99
C GLN A 30 11.94 4.18 1.36
N LEU A 31 11.21 5.24 0.99
CA LEU A 31 9.78 5.27 1.22
C LEU A 31 9.06 4.36 0.21
N ASP A 32 8.26 3.45 0.75
CA ASP A 32 7.35 2.57 0.05
C ASP A 32 5.92 3.10 0.12
N ILE A 33 5.02 2.46 -0.63
CA ILE A 33 3.58 2.77 -0.63
C ILE A 33 2.78 1.50 -0.39
N VAL A 34 1.77 1.60 0.48
CA VAL A 34 0.68 0.62 0.56
C VAL A 34 -0.62 1.27 0.09
N VAL A 35 -1.35 0.58 -0.78
CA VAL A 35 -2.67 0.96 -1.28
C VAL A 35 -3.64 -0.16 -0.92
N ILE A 36 -4.85 0.19 -0.49
CA ILE A 36 -5.95 -0.78 -0.36
C ILE A 36 -6.98 -0.57 -1.44
N THR A 37 -7.59 -1.66 -1.89
CA THR A 37 -8.64 -1.67 -2.90
C THR A 37 -9.96 -2.11 -2.29
N ASN A 38 -11.04 -1.40 -2.65
CA ASN A 38 -12.35 -1.56 -2.02
C ASN A 38 -13.08 -2.80 -2.53
N ASP A 39 -13.13 -3.06 -3.83
CA ASP A 39 -14.02 -4.07 -4.42
C ASP A 39 -13.51 -5.51 -4.29
N ASP A 40 -12.21 -5.71 -4.49
CA ASP A 40 -11.54 -7.02 -4.41
C ASP A 40 -10.94 -7.29 -3.03
N GLY A 41 -10.91 -6.29 -2.15
CA GLY A 41 -10.45 -6.45 -0.78
C GLY A 41 -8.95 -6.75 -0.68
N SER A 42 -8.12 -6.12 -1.52
CA SER A 42 -6.68 -6.36 -1.59
C SER A 42 -5.87 -5.26 -0.92
N VAL A 43 -4.72 -5.65 -0.36
CA VAL A 43 -3.63 -4.76 0.03
C VAL A 43 -2.53 -4.86 -1.03
N VAL A 44 -2.12 -3.73 -1.60
CA VAL A 44 -1.13 -3.64 -2.68
C VAL A 44 0.08 -2.86 -2.19
N ILE A 45 1.26 -3.46 -2.23
CA ILE A 45 2.51 -2.84 -1.76
C ILE A 45 3.43 -2.54 -2.95
N TYR A 46 3.92 -1.31 -3.00
CA TYR A 46 4.90 -0.80 -3.95
C TYR A 46 6.19 -0.42 -3.22
N LEU A 47 7.27 -1.16 -3.47
CA LEU A 47 8.58 -0.85 -2.88
C LEU A 47 9.26 0.31 -3.63
N GLY A 48 9.80 1.27 -2.89
CA GLY A 48 10.43 2.46 -3.43
C GLY A 48 11.88 2.23 -3.86
N TYR A 49 12.30 2.91 -4.93
CA TYR A 49 13.71 2.98 -5.35
C TYR A 49 14.42 4.27 -4.87
N GLY A 50 13.83 5.01 -3.93
CA GLY A 50 14.42 6.23 -3.35
C GLY A 50 14.49 7.44 -4.30
N ASN A 51 14.15 7.26 -5.57
CA ASN A 51 14.18 8.28 -6.63
C ASN A 51 12.78 8.74 -7.05
N GLY A 52 11.74 8.40 -6.27
CA GLY A 52 10.34 8.69 -6.58
C GLY A 52 9.69 7.70 -7.55
N THR A 53 10.36 6.59 -7.88
CA THR A 53 9.79 5.48 -8.64
C THR A 53 9.68 4.22 -7.79
N PHE A 54 8.80 3.30 -8.20
CA PHE A 54 8.46 2.10 -7.45
C PHE A 54 8.61 0.83 -8.28
N ALA A 55 8.88 -0.28 -7.59
CA ALA A 55 8.91 -1.62 -8.15
C ALA A 55 7.51 -2.11 -8.57
N ARG A 56 7.46 -3.29 -9.21
CA ARG A 56 6.19 -3.96 -9.52
C ARG A 56 5.44 -4.28 -8.22
N PRO A 57 4.12 -4.06 -8.14
CA PRO A 57 3.37 -4.28 -6.92
C PRO A 57 3.36 -5.75 -6.49
N THR A 58 3.25 -5.94 -5.18
CA THR A 58 2.89 -7.21 -4.54
C THR A 58 1.47 -7.10 -3.99
N PHE A 59 0.66 -8.13 -4.22
CA PHE A 59 -0.75 -8.17 -3.83
C PHE A 59 -0.95 -9.14 -2.66
N PHE A 60 -1.72 -8.71 -1.67
CA PHE A 60 -2.17 -9.51 -0.55
C PHE A 60 -3.69 -9.47 -0.51
N ASP A 61 -4.32 -10.59 -0.86
CA ASP A 61 -5.76 -10.79 -0.71
C ASP A 61 -6.09 -10.96 0.78
N THR A 62 -7.05 -10.20 1.29
CA THR A 62 -7.51 -10.35 2.69
C THR A 62 -8.40 -11.59 2.87
N GLY A 63 -8.81 -12.24 1.79
CA GLY A 63 -9.64 -13.45 1.78
C GLY A 63 -11.06 -13.25 2.31
N SER A 64 -11.44 -11.99 2.55
CA SER A 64 -12.69 -11.65 3.24
C SER A 64 -13.83 -11.32 2.28
N GLY A 65 -13.52 -10.96 1.03
CA GLY A 65 -14.47 -10.33 0.11
C GLY A 65 -15.07 -9.01 0.65
N ALA A 66 -14.48 -8.48 1.72
CA ALA A 66 -14.98 -7.31 2.42
C ALA A 66 -14.49 -6.03 1.76
N GLN A 67 -15.30 -4.98 1.90
CA GLN A 67 -14.97 -3.68 1.34
C GLN A 67 -13.95 -2.97 2.21
N LEU A 68 -12.68 -2.90 1.78
CA LEU A 68 -11.66 -2.16 2.54
C LEU A 68 -11.94 -0.66 2.48
N VAL A 69 -11.85 0.01 3.63
CA VAL A 69 -12.19 1.43 3.77
C VAL A 69 -11.02 2.29 4.23
N PHE A 70 -10.09 1.74 5.01
CA PHE A 70 -8.98 2.51 5.54
C PHE A 70 -7.75 1.64 5.81
N VAL A 71 -6.56 2.22 5.60
CA VAL A 71 -5.28 1.62 5.97
C VAL A 71 -4.56 2.54 6.96
N ALA A 72 -4.02 1.95 8.02
CA ALA A 72 -3.15 2.60 8.99
C ALA A 72 -1.83 1.82 9.11
N VAL A 73 -0.74 2.54 9.38
CA VAL A 73 0.60 1.95 9.48
C VAL A 73 1.27 2.40 10.77
N GLY A 74 2.08 1.52 11.35
CA GLY A 74 2.83 1.78 12.57
C GLY A 74 3.52 0.51 13.07
N ASN A 75 4.50 0.67 13.95
CA ASN A 75 5.09 -0.48 14.64
C ASN A 75 4.14 -0.92 15.78
N LEU A 76 3.29 -1.90 15.49
CA LEU A 76 2.23 -2.42 16.35
C LEU A 76 2.71 -3.58 17.23
N ASN A 77 3.76 -4.29 16.80
CA ASN A 77 4.27 -5.48 17.50
C ASN A 77 5.64 -5.28 18.18
N ASN A 78 6.26 -4.09 18.02
CA ASN A 78 7.57 -3.69 18.53
C ASN A 78 8.79 -4.44 17.93
N ASP A 79 8.74 -4.83 16.65
CA ASP A 79 9.82 -5.53 15.94
C ASP A 79 10.73 -4.62 15.09
N ASN A 80 10.47 -3.31 15.08
CA ASN A 80 11.13 -2.28 14.27
C ASN A 80 10.84 -2.35 12.76
N TYR A 81 9.81 -3.09 12.36
CA TYR A 81 9.19 -2.97 11.06
C TYR A 81 7.85 -2.23 11.20
N LEU A 82 7.43 -1.55 10.13
CA LEU A 82 6.09 -0.98 10.10
C LEU A 82 5.09 -2.10 9.81
N ASP A 83 4.11 -2.26 10.69
CA ASP A 83 2.95 -3.11 10.46
C ASP A 83 1.86 -2.34 9.69
N ILE A 84 0.99 -3.09 9.01
CA ILE A 84 -0.14 -2.57 8.24
C ILE A 84 -1.43 -3.10 8.90
N ALA A 85 -2.35 -2.19 9.23
CA ALA A 85 -3.69 -2.51 9.71
C ALA A 85 -4.74 -1.99 8.72
N VAL A 86 -5.71 -2.84 8.37
CA VAL A 86 -6.79 -2.49 7.44
C VAL A 86 -8.15 -2.59 8.12
N ALA A 87 -9.02 -1.64 7.83
CA ALA A 87 -10.42 -1.65 8.24
C ALA A 87 -11.30 -2.02 7.04
N ALA A 88 -12.30 -2.87 7.28
CA ALA A 88 -13.25 -3.33 6.28
C ALA A 88 -14.69 -3.04 6.72
N ALA A 89 -15.56 -2.81 5.73
CA ALA A 89 -17.01 -2.80 5.86
C ALA A 89 -17.59 -4.12 5.34
N PHE A 90 -18.66 -4.59 5.98
CA PHE A 90 -19.43 -5.78 5.63
C PHE A 90 -20.89 -5.40 5.39
#